data_AF-A0A7S2PTT3-F1
#
_entry.id   AF-A0A7S2PTT3-F1
#
_cell.length_a   1.000
_cell.length_b   1.000
_cell.length_c   1.000
_cell.angle_alpha   90.00
_cell.angle_beta   90.00
_cell.angle_gamma   90.00
#
_symmetry.space_group_name_H-M   'P 1'
#
loop_
_entity.id
_entity.type
_entity.pdbx_description
1 polymer ?
#
loop_
_entity_poly.entity_id
_entity_poly.type
_entity_poly.pdbx_seq_one_letter_code
_entity_poly.pdbx_strand_id
1 'polypeptide(L)'
;MPLKSDMIEGNAFIFCSKLTTIDLVGGIHKTVASLHLERWRNEMKDEINRINQVLPNTTSSQKTAEIQEWMRSVISQLDHYKAEHQALLKEATTLLELALWKANLDDNEEGIIEQEGVRTTRGRRKRARKEICVTSGAS
;
A
#
# COMPACT_ATOMS: atom_id res chain seq x y z
N MET A 1 -8.69 -19.70 -7.84
CA MET A 1 -9.36 -19.19 -9.06
C MET A 1 -8.86 -17.77 -9.38
N PRO A 2 -8.64 -17.38 -10.65
CA PRO A 2 -8.32 -15.99 -11.00
C PRO A 2 -9.51 -15.06 -10.70
N LEU A 3 -9.23 -13.84 -10.23
CA LEU A 3 -10.25 -12.86 -9.84
C LEU A 3 -10.49 -11.89 -10.99
N LYS A 4 -11.51 -12.16 -11.79
CA LYS A 4 -12.01 -11.25 -12.82
C LYS A 4 -13.54 -11.35 -12.85
N SER A 5 -14.22 -10.21 -12.77
CA SER A 5 -15.69 -10.11 -12.66
C SER A 5 -16.44 -10.95 -13.71
N ASP A 6 -15.88 -11.03 -14.92
CA ASP A 6 -16.56 -11.64 -16.06
C ASP A 6 -15.97 -13.01 -16.42
N MET A 7 -15.21 -13.62 -15.51
CA MET A 7 -14.58 -14.91 -15.75
C MET A 7 -15.56 -16.08 -15.65
N ILE A 8 -16.64 -15.90 -14.87
CA ILE A 8 -17.69 -16.91 -14.69
C ILE A 8 -18.91 -16.39 -15.43
N GLU A 9 -19.18 -16.95 -16.60
CA GLU A 9 -20.34 -16.58 -17.42
C GLU A 9 -21.54 -17.49 -17.14
N GLY A 10 -22.74 -16.92 -17.17
CA GLY A 10 -24.00 -17.65 -17.05
C GLY A 10 -24.18 -18.36 -15.70
N ASN A 11 -24.62 -19.62 -15.76
CA ASN A 11 -25.08 -20.43 -14.64
C ASN A 11 -24.14 -21.63 -14.40
N ALA A 12 -22.83 -21.41 -14.53
CA ALA A 12 -21.80 -22.45 -14.51
C ALA A 12 -21.89 -23.43 -13.32
N PHE A 13 -22.42 -22.98 -12.17
CA PHE A 13 -22.53 -23.77 -10.94
C PHE A 13 -23.97 -24.06 -10.48
N ILE A 14 -24.99 -23.81 -11.32
CA ILE A 14 -26.43 -23.89 -10.98
C ILE A 14 -26.89 -25.30 -10.50
N PHE A 15 -26.16 -26.34 -10.89
CA PHE A 15 -26.43 -27.73 -10.50
C PHE A 15 -25.29 -28.36 -9.70
N CYS A 16 -24.32 -27.56 -9.26
CA CYS A 16 -23.20 -28.02 -8.44
C CYS A 16 -23.58 -28.07 -6.96
N SER A 17 -24.49 -28.96 -6.59
CA SER A 17 -24.97 -29.11 -5.20
C SER A 17 -23.82 -29.38 -4.21
N LYS A 18 -22.81 -30.15 -4.63
CA LYS A 18 -21.63 -30.51 -3.82
C LYS A 18 -20.56 -29.41 -3.70
N LEU A 19 -20.72 -28.26 -4.36
CA LEU A 19 -19.75 -27.17 -4.29
C LEU A 19 -19.87 -26.45 -2.93
N THR A 20 -18.96 -26.70 -2.02
CA THR A 20 -18.98 -26.14 -0.66
C THR A 20 -17.85 -25.16 -0.38
N THR A 21 -16.73 -25.32 -1.08
CA THR A 21 -15.51 -24.55 -0.82
C THR A 21 -14.99 -23.91 -2.09
N ILE A 22 -14.54 -22.66 -1.97
CA ILE A 22 -13.84 -21.92 -3.01
C ILE A 22 -12.62 -21.29 -2.39
N ASP A 23 -11.49 -21.42 -3.09
CA ASP A 23 -10.24 -20.80 -2.69
C ASP A 23 -9.66 -19.91 -3.80
N LEU A 24 -9.15 -18.77 -3.36
CA LEU A 24 -8.40 -17.86 -4.20
C LEU A 24 -6.94 -18.29 -4.15
N VAL A 25 -6.40 -18.65 -5.31
CA VAL A 25 -5.01 -19.05 -5.45
C VAL A 25 -4.28 -18.01 -6.28
N GLY A 26 -3.03 -17.76 -5.94
CA GLY A 26 -2.15 -16.84 -6.66
C GLY A 26 -1.96 -15.49 -5.95
N GLY A 27 -1.86 -14.43 -6.76
CA GLY A 27 -1.34 -13.12 -6.32
C GLY A 27 -2.17 -12.37 -5.28
N ILE A 28 -3.45 -12.69 -5.11
CA ILE A 28 -4.35 -11.96 -4.20
C ILE A 28 -3.85 -12.00 -2.75
N HIS A 29 -3.43 -13.16 -2.26
CA HIS A 29 -2.91 -13.27 -0.90
C HIS A 29 -1.66 -12.41 -0.68
N LYS A 30 -0.82 -12.26 -1.71
CA LYS A 30 0.34 -11.35 -1.68
C LYS A 30 -0.10 -9.89 -1.69
N THR A 31 -1.11 -9.53 -2.49
CA THR A 31 -1.68 -8.18 -2.50
C THR A 31 -2.28 -7.83 -1.15
N VAL A 32 -3.05 -8.73 -0.54
CA VAL A 32 -3.61 -8.53 0.81
C VAL A 32 -2.49 -8.39 1.84
N ALA A 33 -1.45 -9.23 1.79
CA ALA A 33 -0.30 -9.12 2.69
C ALA A 33 0.46 -7.78 2.54
N SER A 34 0.41 -7.14 1.37
CA SER A 34 1.04 -5.85 1.11
C SER A 34 0.24 -4.63 1.60
N LEU A 35 -1.00 -4.82 2.06
CA LEU A 35 -1.80 -3.72 2.63
C LEU A 35 -1.16 -3.22 3.92
N HIS A 36 -1.04 -1.88 4.02
CA HIS A 36 -0.32 -1.22 5.10
C HIS A 36 -0.96 -1.43 6.47
N LEU A 37 -2.29 -1.33 6.56
CA LEU A 37 -3.02 -1.45 7.83
C LEU A 37 -3.41 -2.89 8.13
N GLU A 38 -3.15 -3.33 9.37
CA GLU A 38 -3.54 -4.66 9.85
C GLU A 38 -5.04 -4.89 9.77
N ARG A 39 -5.83 -3.86 10.10
CA ARG A 39 -7.27 -3.88 9.96
C ARG A 39 -7.72 -4.25 8.54
N TRP A 40 -7.15 -3.62 7.51
CA TRP A 40 -7.49 -3.93 6.12
C TRP A 40 -7.09 -5.36 5.74
N ARG A 41 -5.97 -5.87 6.25
CA ARG A 41 -5.56 -7.27 6.04
C ARG A 41 -6.56 -8.24 6.65
N ASN A 42 -7.07 -7.95 7.83
CA ASN A 42 -8.05 -8.79 8.51
C ASN A 42 -9.40 -8.73 7.79
N GLU A 43 -9.89 -7.53 7.46
CA GLU A 43 -11.14 -7.35 6.71
C GLU A 43 -11.10 -8.06 5.34
N MET A 44 -9.98 -8.00 4.61
CA MET A 44 -9.81 -8.75 3.35
C MET A 44 -9.77 -10.27 3.55
N LYS A 45 -9.13 -10.77 4.62
CA LYS A 45 -9.12 -12.20 4.92
C LYS A 45 -10.52 -12.70 5.21
N ASP A 46 -11.28 -11.94 5.99
CA ASP A 46 -12.67 -12.26 6.31
C ASP A 46 -13.53 -12.28 5.06
N GLU A 47 -13.37 -11.29 4.17
CA GLU A 47 -14.06 -11.23 2.89
C GLU A 47 -13.74 -12.41 1.97
N ILE A 48 -12.46 -12.80 1.89
CA ILE A 48 -12.02 -13.97 1.13
C ILE A 48 -12.64 -15.25 1.71
N ASN A 49 -12.68 -15.37 3.04
CA ASN A 49 -13.22 -16.56 3.72
C ASN A 49 -14.75 -16.61 3.73
N ARG A 50 -15.44 -15.49 3.51
CA ARG A 50 -16.91 -15.38 3.55
C ARG A 50 -17.61 -16.38 2.64
N ILE A 51 -17.09 -16.61 1.44
CA ILE A 51 -17.73 -17.51 0.47
C ILE A 51 -17.84 -18.95 1.01
N ASN A 52 -16.86 -19.40 1.80
CA ASN A 52 -16.85 -20.74 2.38
C ASN A 52 -17.91 -20.92 3.49
N GLN A 53 -18.47 -19.82 4.00
CA GLN A 53 -19.55 -19.83 4.99
C GLN A 53 -20.93 -19.74 4.33
N VAL A 54 -21.02 -19.00 3.22
CA VAL A 54 -22.29 -18.74 2.50
C VAL A 54 -22.64 -19.91 1.59
N LEU A 55 -21.68 -20.37 0.78
CA LEU A 55 -21.90 -21.32 -0.31
C LEU A 55 -22.50 -22.69 0.09
N PRO A 56 -22.19 -23.26 1.27
CA PRO A 56 -22.83 -24.51 1.72
C PRO A 56 -24.34 -24.37 1.95
N ASN A 57 -24.79 -23.18 2.35
CA ASN A 57 -26.20 -22.90 2.67
C ASN A 57 -26.97 -22.33 1.47
N THR A 58 -26.27 -21.90 0.42
CA THR A 58 -26.86 -21.41 -0.82
C THR A 58 -27.49 -22.54 -1.63
N THR A 59 -28.71 -22.32 -2.14
CA THR A 59 -29.36 -23.23 -3.08
C THR A 59 -28.50 -23.42 -4.33
N SER A 60 -28.49 -24.63 -4.92
CA SER A 60 -27.63 -24.90 -6.08
C SER A 60 -27.87 -23.90 -7.21
N SER A 61 -29.11 -23.45 -7.40
CA SER A 61 -29.48 -22.50 -8.44
C SER A 61 -28.90 -21.10 -8.26
N GLN A 62 -28.57 -20.71 -7.03
CA GLN A 62 -28.03 -19.39 -6.69
C GLN A 62 -26.50 -19.39 -6.57
N LYS A 63 -25.84 -20.55 -6.55
CA LYS A 63 -24.38 -20.63 -6.31
C LYS A 63 -23.56 -19.79 -7.28
N THR A 64 -23.91 -19.78 -8.56
CA THR A 64 -23.17 -18.95 -9.53
C THR A 64 -23.28 -17.46 -9.21
N ALA A 65 -24.47 -16.99 -8.86
CA ALA A 65 -24.71 -15.59 -8.52
C ALA A 65 -23.96 -15.19 -7.24
N GLU A 66 -24.02 -16.01 -6.20
CA GLU A 66 -23.29 -15.77 -4.95
C GLU A 66 -21.77 -15.67 -5.17
N ILE A 67 -21.21 -16.55 -6.01
CA ILE A 67 -19.78 -16.51 -6.33
C ILE A 67 -19.42 -15.24 -7.10
N GLN A 68 -20.27 -14.81 -8.05
CA GLN A 68 -20.07 -13.57 -8.80
C GLN A 68 -20.14 -12.34 -7.90
N GLU A 69 -21.14 -12.25 -7.02
CA GLU A 69 -21.28 -11.15 -6.06
C GLU A 69 -20.11 -11.12 -5.08
N TRP A 70 -19.69 -12.29 -4.58
CA TRP A 70 -18.51 -12.40 -3.74
C TRP A 70 -17.24 -11.93 -4.45
N MET A 71 -17.00 -12.36 -5.70
CA MET A 71 -15.86 -11.87 -6.47
C MET A 71 -15.89 -10.36 -6.66
N ARG A 72 -17.05 -9.77 -6.98
CA ARG A 72 -17.19 -8.30 -7.12
C ARG A 72 -16.89 -7.58 -5.82
N SER A 73 -17.37 -8.11 -4.70
CA SER A 73 -17.12 -7.56 -3.37
C SER A 73 -15.63 -7.58 -3.03
N VAL A 74 -14.94 -8.71 -3.25
CA VAL A 74 -13.48 -8.83 -3.08
C VAL A 74 -12.71 -7.81 -3.94
N ILE A 75 -13.08 -7.66 -5.22
CA ILE A 75 -12.44 -6.69 -6.12
C ILE A 75 -12.68 -5.25 -5.64
N SER A 76 -13.93 -4.91 -5.34
CA SER A 76 -14.31 -3.56 -4.92
C SER A 76 -13.60 -3.15 -3.63
N GLN A 77 -13.47 -4.07 -2.67
CA GLN A 77 -12.80 -3.80 -1.40
C GLN A 77 -11.28 -3.65 -1.59
N LEU A 78 -10.66 -4.46 -2.46
CA LEU A 78 -9.25 -4.27 -2.83
C LEU A 78 -9.00 -2.93 -3.50
N ASP A 79 -9.87 -2.52 -4.42
CA ASP A 79 -9.71 -1.24 -5.12
C ASP A 79 -9.95 -0.05 -4.19
N HIS A 80 -10.87 -0.18 -3.24
CA HIS A 80 -11.06 0.79 -2.17
C HIS A 80 -9.79 0.99 -1.34
N TYR A 81 -9.19 -0.08 -0.80
CA TYR A 81 -7.97 0.07 0.01
C TYR A 81 -6.76 0.55 -0.80
N LYS A 82 -6.66 0.21 -2.10
CA LYS A 82 -5.63 0.80 -2.97
C LYS A 82 -5.82 2.31 -3.09
N ALA A 83 -7.05 2.78 -3.26
CA ALA A 83 -7.35 4.20 -3.37
C ALA A 83 -7.05 4.93 -2.04
N GLU A 84 -7.45 4.36 -0.90
CA GLU A 84 -7.13 4.92 0.42
C GLU A 84 -5.61 4.96 0.66
N HIS A 85 -4.89 3.90 0.31
CA HIS A 85 -3.43 3.88 0.41
C HIS A 85 -2.77 4.98 -0.44
N GLN A 86 -3.25 5.17 -1.67
CA GLN A 86 -2.75 6.25 -2.54
C GLN A 86 -3.07 7.63 -1.98
N ALA A 87 -4.24 7.82 -1.36
CA ALA A 87 -4.61 9.08 -0.73
C ALA A 87 -3.68 9.40 0.45
N LEU A 88 -3.44 8.43 1.34
CA LEU A 88 -2.51 8.58 2.47
C LEU A 88 -1.09 8.91 2.03
N LEU A 89 -0.60 8.25 0.97
CA LEU A 89 0.74 8.54 0.43
C LEU A 89 0.83 9.97 -0.13
N LYS A 90 -0.20 10.45 -0.82
CA LYS A 90 -0.25 11.82 -1.32
C LYS A 90 -0.22 12.83 -0.17
N GLU A 91 -1.04 12.62 0.87
CA GLU A 91 -1.09 13.48 2.04
C GLU A 91 0.25 13.51 2.81
N ALA A 92 0.87 12.35 3.03
CA ALA A 92 2.17 12.29 3.68
C ALA A 92 3.25 13.02 2.86
N THR A 93 3.19 12.91 1.52
CA THR A 93 4.13 13.59 0.62
C THR A 93 3.93 15.10 0.66
N THR A 94 2.69 15.60 0.60
CA THR A 94 2.42 17.05 0.66
C THR A 94 2.82 17.64 2.01
N LEU A 95 2.59 16.93 3.12
CA LEU A 95 3.07 17.35 4.44
C LEU A 95 4.59 17.42 4.51
N LEU A 96 5.28 16.44 3.92
CA LEU A 96 6.74 16.43 3.86
C LEU A 96 7.29 17.57 3.00
N GLU A 97 6.68 17.84 1.85
CA GLU A 97 7.02 19.00 1.01
C GLU A 97 6.85 20.31 1.80
N LEU A 98 5.69 20.51 2.44
CA LEU A 98 5.44 21.72 3.23
C LEU A 98 6.43 21.89 4.39
N ALA A 99 6.78 20.81 5.09
CA ALA A 99 7.78 20.85 6.15
C ALA A 99 9.18 21.20 5.62
N LEU A 100 9.54 20.67 4.44
CA LEU A 100 10.80 20.97 3.77
C LEU A 100 10.88 22.45 3.36
N TRP A 101 9.79 23.00 2.80
CA TRP A 101 9.71 24.41 2.43
C TRP A 101 9.84 25.32 3.67
N LYS A 102 9.19 24.98 4.79
CA LYS A 102 9.30 25.73 6.05
C LYS A 102 10.74 25.74 6.57
N ALA A 103 11.38 24.57 6.67
CA ALA A 103 12.76 24.47 7.11
C ALA A 103 13.73 25.28 6.23
N ASN A 104 13.52 25.28 4.91
CA ASN A 104 14.34 26.07 3.99
C ASN A 104 14.09 27.59 4.09
N LEU A 105 12.90 28.03 4.51
CA LEU A 105 12.64 29.44 4.77
C LEU A 105 13.29 29.89 6.09
N ASP A 106 13.18 29.08 7.14
CA ASP A 106 13.79 29.36 8.44
C ASP A 106 15.33 29.53 8.32
N ASP A 107 16.00 28.69 7.52
CA ASP A 107 17.44 28.79 7.22
C ASP A 107 17.82 30.10 6.50
N ASN A 108 16.89 30.73 5.76
CA ASN A 108 17.13 31.96 5.00
C ASN A 108 16.77 33.23 5.79
N GLU A 109 15.81 33.17 6.73
CA GLU A 109 15.45 34.29 7.59
C GLU A 109 16.52 34.58 8.66
N GLU A 110 17.15 33.55 9.22
CA GLU A 110 18.26 33.70 10.17
C GLU A 110 19.47 34.41 9.53
N GLY A 111 19.70 34.18 8.22
CA GLY A 111 20.72 34.88 7.44
C GLY A 111 20.38 36.33 7.03
N ILE A 112 19.10 36.72 7.09
CA ILE A 112 18.65 38.10 6.80
C ILE A 112 18.72 38.98 8.06
N ILE A 113 18.38 38.43 9.23
CA ILE A 113 18.43 39.17 10.50
C ILE A 113 19.90 39.42 10.93
N GLU A 114 20.85 38.55 10.58
CA GLU A 114 22.27 38.77 10.83
C GLU A 114 22.95 39.80 9.89
N GLN A 115 22.30 40.26 8.82
CA GLN A 115 22.91 41.23 7.89
C GLN A 115 22.72 42.70 8.27
N GLU A 116 21.82 43.04 9.19
CA GLU A 116 21.64 44.44 9.63
C GLU A 116 22.59 44.87 10.75
N GLY A 117 23.40 43.95 11.28
CA GLY A 117 24.41 44.26 12.27
C GLY A 117 25.64 43.37 12.14
N VAL A 118 26.76 44.01 11.77
CA VAL A 118 28.14 43.51 11.90
C VAL A 118 28.71 42.81 10.65
N ARG A 119 29.62 43.57 10.01
CA ARG A 119 30.71 43.05 9.17
C ARG A 119 31.42 41.91 9.92
N THR A 120 31.26 40.67 9.46
CA THR A 120 32.28 39.65 9.67
C THR A 120 32.49 38.81 8.42
N THR A 121 33.76 38.57 8.14
CA THR A 121 34.31 37.94 6.94
C THR A 121 33.77 36.53 6.75
N ARG A 122 33.16 36.32 5.58
CA ARG A 122 32.67 35.05 5.03
C ARG A 122 33.75 33.96 5.10
N GLY A 123 33.69 33.14 6.14
CA GLY A 123 34.53 31.96 6.33
C GLY A 123 34.15 30.85 5.34
N ARG A 124 34.94 30.69 4.28
CA ARG A 124 34.87 29.59 3.31
C ARG A 124 35.12 28.24 4.00
N ARG A 125 34.06 27.48 4.34
CA ARG A 125 34.20 26.09 4.78
C ARG A 125 34.56 25.19 3.58
N LYS A 126 35.85 25.04 3.31
CA LYS A 126 36.39 23.93 2.50
C LYS A 126 36.18 22.64 3.29
N ARG A 127 35.31 21.74 2.82
CA ARG A 127 35.27 20.37 3.34
C ARG A 127 36.53 19.66 2.86
N ALA A 128 37.52 19.51 3.73
CA ALA A 128 38.65 18.62 3.50
C ALA A 128 38.14 17.18 3.69
N ARG A 129 38.03 16.44 2.58
CA ARG A 129 37.86 14.98 2.60
C ARG A 129 39.21 14.42 3.08
N LYS A 130 39.29 13.96 4.33
CA LYS A 130 40.46 13.25 4.84
C LYS A 130 40.31 11.78 4.46
N GLU A 131 41.06 11.36 3.46
CA GLU A 131 41.17 9.95 3.06
C GLU A 131 41.83 9.16 4.18
N ILE A 132 41.26 7.99 4.51
CA ILE A 132 41.91 7.00 5.36
C ILE A 132 42.55 5.98 4.42
N CYS A 133 43.84 6.18 4.12
CA CYS A 133 44.69 5.13 3.56
C CYS A 133 45.06 4.17 4.69
N VAL A 134 44.59 2.92 4.58
CA VAL A 134 45.06 1.80 5.40
C VAL A 134 46.20 1.13 4.63
N THR A 135 47.44 1.41 5.03
CA THR A 135 48.60 0.59 4.63
C THR A 135 48.95 -0.30 5.81
N SER A 136 48.82 -1.60 5.64
CA SER A 136 49.42 -2.57 6.56
C SER A 136 50.09 -3.63 5.71
N GLY A 137 51.41 -3.47 5.58
CA GLY A 137 52.31 -4.46 5.03
C GLY A 137 53.07 -5.18 6.14
N ALA A 138 53.12 -6.50 5.99
CA ALA A 138 54.16 -7.46 6.37
C ALA A 138 54.61 -7.60 7.83
N SER A 139 54.43 -8.82 8.36
CA SER A 139 55.54 -9.70 8.74
C SER A 139 55.20 -11.13 8.30
#